data_AF-A0A357Z903-F1
#
_entry.id   AF-A0A357Z903-F1
#
_cell.length_a   1.000
_cell.length_b   1.000
_cell.length_c   1.000
_cell.angle_alpha   90.00
_cell.angle_beta   90.00
_cell.angle_gamma   90.00
#
_symmetry.space_group_name_H-M   'P 1'
#
loop_
_entity.id
_entity.type
_entity.pdbx_description
1 polymer ?
#
loop_
_entity_poly.entity_id
_entity_poly.type
_entity_poly.pdbx_seq_one_letter_code
_entity_poly.pdbx_strand_id
1 'polypeptide(L)' 'FRCMAAGYGMPAIFTPAGIGTEVAIGKEVRNFKGKDYLLETAFNADFAI' A
#
# COMPACT_ATOMS: atom_id res chain seq x y z
N PHE A 1 -5.74 2.10 5.21
CA PHE A 1 -5.48 2.60 3.85
C PHE A 1 -5.78 1.55 2.76
N ARG A 2 -5.52 0.25 2.98
CA ARG A 2 -5.81 -0.82 2.00
C ARG A 2 -7.30 -1.12 1.79
N CYS A 3 -8.13 -1.08 2.84
CA CYS A 3 -9.60 -1.22 2.70
C CYS A 3 -10.23 -0.02 1.97
N MET A 4 -9.70 1.19 2.20
CA MET A 4 -10.10 2.37 1.46
C MET A 4 -9.75 2.22 -0.02
N ALA A 5 -8.51 1.81 -0.34
CA ALA A 5 -8.11 1.56 -1.73
C ALA A 5 -9.03 0.56 -2.44
N ALA A 6 -9.43 -0.50 -1.75
CA ALA A 6 -10.42 -1.47 -2.24
C ALA A 6 -11.78 -0.83 -2.52
N GLY A 7 -12.30 -0.02 -1.59
CA GLY A 7 -13.59 0.68 -1.75
C GLY A 7 -13.60 1.72 -2.88
N TYR A 8 -12.45 2.33 -3.19
CA TYR A 8 -12.31 3.28 -4.29
C TYR A 8 -11.90 2.63 -5.63
N GLY A 9 -11.79 1.30 -5.71
CA GLY A 9 -11.39 0.59 -6.92
C GLY A 9 -9.93 0.83 -7.33
N MET A 10 -9.08 1.27 -6.41
CA MET A 10 -7.65 1.47 -6.65
C MET A 10 -6.92 0.13 -6.45
N PRO A 11 -6.17 -0.39 -7.44
CA PRO A 11 -5.53 -1.71 -7.32
C PRO A 11 -4.37 -1.72 -6.31
N ALA A 12 -3.66 -0.60 -6.16
CA ALA A 12 -2.58 -0.43 -5.19
C ALA A 12 -2.41 1.05 -4.84
N ILE A 13 -1.80 1.31 -3.69
CA ILE A 13 -1.49 2.66 -3.20
C ILE A 13 -0.03 2.75 -2.76
N PHE A 14 0.57 3.91 -2.98
CA PHE A 14 1.90 4.22 -2.47
C PHE A 14 1.78 4.95 -1.13
N THR A 15 2.34 4.39 -0.07
CA THR A 15 2.31 4.95 1.29
C THR A 15 3.71 5.05 1.87
N PRO A 16 4.07 6.13 2.58
CA PRO A 16 5.38 6.23 3.22
C PRO A 16 5.46 5.38 4.51
N ALA A 17 4.32 4.84 4.97
CA ALA A 17 4.24 4.06 6.18
C ALA A 17 4.90 2.68 5.98
N GLY A 18 5.84 2.32 6.88
CA GLY A 18 6.51 1.02 6.86
C GLY A 18 7.84 0.98 6.10
N ILE A 19 8.29 2.11 5.54
CA ILE A 19 9.65 2.24 5.00
C ILE A 19 10.67 2.01 6.13
N GLY A 20 11.60 1.08 5.92
CA GLY A 20 12.67 0.78 6.89
C GLY A 20 12.27 -0.18 8.02
N THR A 21 11.06 -0.75 7.99
CA THR A 21 10.63 -1.81 8.92
C THR A 21 10.52 -3.15 8.19
N GLU A 22 10.30 -4.24 8.93
CA GLU A 22 10.10 -5.58 8.36
C GLU A 22 8.95 -5.65 7.35
N VAL A 23 8.00 -4.72 7.42
CA VAL A 23 6.86 -4.60 6.50
C VAL A 23 7.29 -4.24 5.08
N ALA A 24 8.44 -3.57 4.91
CA ALA A 24 9.01 -3.23 3.62
C ALA A 24 9.66 -4.42 2.89
N ILE A 25 9.93 -5.51 3.60
CA ILE A 25 10.66 -6.65 3.03
C ILE A 25 9.77 -7.33 1.99
N GLY A 26 10.25 -7.38 0.74
CA GLY A 26 9.55 -8.02 -0.37
C GLY A 26 8.45 -7.18 -1.04
N LYS A 27 8.29 -5.90 -0.66
CA LYS A 27 7.35 -4.98 -1.29
C LYS A 27 8.06 -3.97 -2.19
N GLU A 28 7.38 -3.53 -3.25
CA GLU A 28 7.96 -2.54 -4.18
C GLU A 28 8.08 -1.18 -3.49
N VAL A 29 9.27 -0.58 -3.56
CA VAL A 29 9.53 0.77 -3.06
C VAL A 29 9.80 1.68 -4.24
N ARG A 30 9.14 2.83 -4.26
CA ARG A 30 9.34 3.85 -5.29
C ARG A 30 9.56 5.22 -4.65
N ASN A 31 10.58 5.91 -5.13
CA ASN A 31 10.86 7.27 -4.71
C ASN A 31 9.96 8.25 -5.48
N PHE A 32 9.16 9.02 -4.76
CA PHE A 32 8.39 10.12 -5.30
C PHE A 32 8.85 11.43 -4.66
N LYS A 33 9.35 12.35 -5.48
CA LYS A 33 9.76 13.69 -5.03
C LYS A 33 10.76 13.66 -3.85
N GLY A 34 11.69 12.71 -3.85
CA GLY A 34 12.73 12.58 -2.82
C GLY A 34 12.28 11.84 -1.55
N LYS A 35 11.05 11.31 -1.52
CA LYS A 35 10.56 10.47 -0.43
C LYS A 35 10.26 9.07 -0.94
N ASP A 36 10.66 8.06 -0.17
CA ASP A 36 10.36 6.68 -0.51
C ASP A 36 8.95 6.30 -0.05
N TYR A 37 8.23 5.61 -0.93
CA TYR A 37 6.90 5.11 -0.66
C TYR A 37 6.85 3.62 -1.00
N LEU A 38 6.16 2.88 -0.13
CA LEU A 38 5.91 1.47 -0.29
C LEU A 38 4.63 1.25 -1.11
N LEU A 39 4.66 0.31 -2.06
CA LEU A 39 3.48 -0.17 -2.75
C LEU A 39 2.71 -1.13 -1.84
N GLU A 40 1.49 -0.74 -1.46
CA GLU A 40 0.53 -1.62 -0.79
C GLU A 40 -0.60 -1.95 -1.75
N THR A 41 -0.82 -3.23 -2.01
CA THR A 41 -1.97 -3.70 -2.80
C THR A 41 -3.27 -3.55 -2.01
N ALA A 42 -4.36 -3.23 -2.72
CA ALA A 42 -5.67 -3.15 -2.12
C ALA A 42 -6.10 -4.49 -1.51
N PHE A 43 -6.96 -4.42 -0.50
CA PHE A 43 -7.47 -5.61 0.14
C PHE A 43 -8.61 -6.19 -0.70
N ASN A 44 -8.57 -7.48 -1.03
CA ASN A 44 -9.73 -8.16 -1.60
C ASN A 44 -10.54 -8.75 -0.45
N ALA A 45 -11.80 -8.31 -0.31
CA ALA A 45 -12.73 -8.85 0.65
C ALA A 45 -14.03 -9.22 -0.07
N ASP A 46 -14.43 -10.49 0.02
CA ASP A 46 -15.65 -11.00 -0.61
C ASP A 46 -16.91 -10.64 0.20
N PHE A 47 -16.76 -10.47 1.52
CA PHE A 47 -17.84 -10.14 2.45
C PHE A 47 -17.37 -9.09 3.45
N ALA A 48 -18.28 -8.19 3.86
CA ALA A 48 -18.11 -7.28 4.98
C ALA A 48 -19.28 -7.46 5.94
N ILE A 49 -18.97 -7.80 7.19
CA ILE A 49 -19.92 -7.96 8.31
C ILE A 49 -19.60 -6.91 9.36
#